data_AF-A0A2D8GDL6-F1
#
_entry.id   AF-A0A2D8GDL6-F1
#
_cell.length_a   1.000
_cell.length_b   1.000
_cell.length_c   1.000
_cell.angle_alpha   90.00
_cell.angle_beta   90.00
_cell.angle_gamma   90.00
#
_symmetry.space_group_name_H-M   'P 1'
#
loop_
_entity.id
_entity.type
_entity.pdbx_description
1 polymer ?
#
loop_
_entity_poly.entity_id
_entity_poly.type
_entity_poly.pdbx_seq_one_letter_code
_entity_poly.pdbx_strand_id
1 'polypeptide(L)'
;MYNNQDYLNILRQLKSLSKITQREMASNLGYSLGKLNYCLKELQKKGLIKFSNFKKSTNRKKYIYVLTPKGISYRTKLTINFMKIKMKEYDDLKKELKENNSIKR
;
A
#
# COMPACT_ATOMS: atom_id res chain seq x y z
N MET A 1 6.72 -4.57 14.14
CA MET A 1 7.24 -4.97 12.81
C MET A 1 6.15 -4.70 11.79
N TYR A 2 6.33 -3.76 10.85
CA TYR A 2 5.27 -3.48 9.86
C TYR A 2 5.27 -4.50 8.73
N ASN A 3 4.07 -4.83 8.27
CA ASN A 3 3.83 -5.92 7.34
C ASN A 3 4.13 -5.48 5.90
N ASN A 4 4.61 -6.39 5.04
CA ASN A 4 4.77 -6.14 3.59
C ASN A 4 3.48 -5.61 2.95
N GLN A 5 2.32 -5.94 3.53
CA GLN A 5 1.02 -5.42 3.17
C GLN A 5 0.90 -3.90 3.38
N ASP A 6 1.42 -3.35 4.49
CA ASP A 6 1.31 -1.92 4.77
C ASP A 6 2.10 -1.10 3.74
N TYR A 7 3.30 -1.57 3.39
CA TYR A 7 4.09 -0.96 2.32
C TYR A 7 3.41 -1.08 0.97
N LEU A 8 2.81 -2.24 0.64
CA LEU A 8 2.05 -2.40 -0.59
C LEU A 8 0.88 -1.42 -0.66
N ASN A 9 0.10 -1.29 0.41
CA ASN A 9 -1.05 -0.40 0.48
C ASN A 9 -0.64 1.07 0.28
N ILE A 10 0.41 1.51 0.97
CA ILE A 10 0.96 2.87 0.81
C ILE A 10 1.42 3.09 -0.64
N LEU A 11 2.26 2.19 -1.19
CA LEU A 11 2.82 2.33 -2.55
C LEU A 11 1.74 2.29 -3.65
N ARG A 12 0.63 1.59 -3.43
CA ARG A 12 -0.54 1.61 -4.33
C ARG A 12 -1.22 2.97 -4.30
N GLN A 13 -1.40 3.53 -3.11
CA GLN A 13 -2.08 4.81 -2.97
C GLN A 13 -1.26 5.95 -3.55
N LEU A 14 0.08 5.94 -3.45
CA LEU A 14 0.99 6.96 -4.01
C LEU A 14 0.70 7.35 -5.47
N LYS A 15 0.16 6.43 -6.29
CA LYS A 15 -0.20 6.71 -7.69
C LYS A 15 -1.36 7.72 -7.82
N SER A 16 -2.25 7.82 -6.82
CA SER A 16 -3.41 8.73 -6.80
C SER A 16 -3.23 9.98 -5.92
N LEU A 17 -2.06 10.17 -5.28
CA LEU A 17 -1.86 11.17 -4.21
C LEU A 17 -1.44 12.57 -4.64
N SER A 18 -1.53 12.97 -5.92
CA SER A 18 -1.08 14.32 -6.30
C SER A 18 -1.83 15.45 -5.59
N LYS A 19 -2.93 15.16 -4.87
CA LYS A 19 -3.80 16.15 -4.23
C LYS A 19 -4.09 15.98 -2.73
N ILE A 20 -3.75 14.86 -2.08
CA ILE A 20 -4.15 14.61 -0.68
C ILE A 20 -3.00 14.75 0.33
N THR A 21 -3.33 15.08 1.57
CA THR A 21 -2.41 15.24 2.71
C THR A 21 -2.06 13.90 3.36
N GLN A 22 -0.99 13.89 4.18
CA GLN A 22 -0.64 12.72 4.99
C GLN A 22 -1.78 12.28 5.93
N ARG A 23 -2.53 13.24 6.51
CA ARG A 23 -3.62 12.91 7.44
C ARG A 23 -4.80 12.25 6.72
N GLU A 24 -5.16 12.75 5.55
CA GLU A 24 -6.18 12.12 4.69
C GLU A 24 -5.72 10.73 4.22
N MET A 25 -4.43 10.59 3.84
CA MET A 25 -3.86 9.29 3.49
C MET A 25 -3.93 8.29 4.65
N ALA A 26 -3.61 8.72 5.87
CA ALA A 26 -3.69 7.88 7.05
C ALA A 26 -5.12 7.41 7.30
N SER A 27 -6.08 8.33 7.22
CA SER A 27 -7.51 8.04 7.36
C SER A 27 -7.99 7.03 6.30
N ASN A 28 -7.65 7.23 5.03
CA ASN A 28 -8.03 6.32 3.95
C ASN A 28 -7.46 4.90 4.09
N LEU A 29 -6.30 4.76 4.74
CA LEU A 29 -5.65 3.47 5.00
C LEU A 29 -6.07 2.85 6.35
N GLY A 30 -6.86 3.54 7.16
CA GLY A 30 -7.16 3.13 8.53
C GLY A 30 -5.92 3.14 9.45
N TYR A 31 -4.94 4.00 9.16
CA TYR A 31 -3.71 4.11 9.94
C TYR A 31 -3.75 5.29 10.90
N SER A 32 -3.03 5.17 12.02
CA SER A 32 -2.63 6.35 12.78
C SER A 32 -1.66 7.21 11.97
N LEU A 33 -1.65 8.52 12.23
CA LEU A 33 -0.71 9.43 11.57
C LEU A 33 0.75 9.04 11.83
N GLY A 34 1.05 8.56 13.06
CA GLY A 34 2.37 8.08 13.44
C GLY A 34 2.80 6.83 12.65
N LYS A 35 1.90 5.85 12.50
CA LYS A 35 2.15 4.65 11.68
C LYS A 35 2.48 5.02 10.23
N LEU A 36 1.66 5.87 9.61
CA LEU A 36 1.90 6.31 8.24
C LEU A 36 3.24 7.04 8.12
N ASN A 37 3.53 8.00 9.01
CA ASN A 37 4.77 8.77 8.97
C ASN A 37 6.00 7.87 9.10
N TYR A 38 5.96 6.89 10.01
CA TYR A 38 7.01 5.89 10.14
C TYR A 38 7.22 5.12 8.82
N CYS A 39 6.15 4.58 8.24
CA CYS A 39 6.24 3.82 6.99
C CYS A 39 6.77 4.67 5.83
N LEU A 40 6.33 5.93 5.71
CA LEU A 40 6.83 6.86 4.68
C LEU A 40 8.34 7.12 4.85
N LYS A 41 8.81 7.35 6.08
CA LYS A 41 10.25 7.51 6.37
C LYS A 41 11.04 6.27 6.01
N GLU A 42 10.54 5.07 6.34
CA GLU A 42 11.22 3.82 6.01
C GLU A 42 11.26 3.55 4.50
N LEU A 43 10.15 3.79 3.78
CA LEU A 43 10.11 3.69 2.31
C LEU A 43 11.07 4.70 1.65
N GLN A 44 11.21 5.90 2.24
CA GLN A 44 12.14 6.91 1.77
C GLN A 44 13.60 6.49 2.01
N LYS A 45 13.93 6.01 3.22
CA LYS A 45 15.27 5.47 3.54
C LYS A 45 15.68 4.33 2.60
N LYS A 46 14.72 3.48 2.22
CA LYS A 46 14.94 2.38 1.25
C LYS A 46 15.09 2.86 -0.20
N GLY A 47 14.86 4.14 -0.48
CA GLY A 47 14.92 4.74 -1.81
C GLY A 47 13.73 4.37 -2.70
N LEU A 48 12.62 3.91 -2.12
CA LEU A 48 11.42 3.49 -2.85
C LEU A 48 10.51 4.66 -3.18
N ILE A 49 10.57 5.73 -2.38
CA ILE A 49 9.82 6.95 -2.60
C ILE A 49 10.74 8.16 -2.48
N LYS A 50 10.41 9.23 -3.20
CA LYS A 50 11.07 10.53 -3.10
C LYS A 50 10.04 11.57 -2.67
N PHE A 51 10.49 12.49 -1.83
CA PHE A 51 9.72 13.66 -1.45
C PHE A 51 9.90 14.78 -2.49
N SER A 52 8.79 15.33 -2.99
CA SER A 52 8.79 16.47 -3.90
C SER A 52 8.13 17.67 -3.23
N ASN A 53 8.90 18.75 -3.06
CA ASN A 53 8.43 20.04 -2.58
C ASN A 53 7.94 20.86 -3.78
N PHE A 54 6.62 20.97 -3.97
CA PHE A 54 6.08 22.00 -4.85
C PHE A 54 6.19 23.36 -4.16
N LYS A 55 7.31 24.06 -4.38
CA LYS A 55 7.61 25.42 -3.87
C LYS A 55 6.70 26.54 -4.45
N LYS A 56 5.53 26.23 -5.01
CA LYS A 56 4.66 27.23 -5.67
C LYS A 56 3.15 26.98 -5.46
N SER A 57 2.70 26.79 -4.22
CA SER A 57 1.27 26.94 -3.90
C SER A 57 1.14 27.82 -2.68
N THR A 58 0.59 29.01 -2.90
CA THR A 58 0.26 30.04 -1.91
C THR A 58 -0.70 29.59 -0.82
N ASN A 59 -1.24 28.36 -0.90
CA ASN A 59 -2.08 27.79 0.13
C ASN A 59 -1.81 26.30 0.33
N ARG A 60 -1.39 25.96 1.57
CA ARG A 60 -1.33 24.64 2.21
C ARG A 60 -0.14 23.73 1.82
N LYS A 61 0.57 23.27 2.86
CA LYS A 61 1.73 22.36 2.84
C LYS A 61 1.34 20.95 2.34
N LYS A 62 1.11 20.79 1.04
CA LYS A 62 0.87 19.48 0.41
C LYS A 62 2.20 18.76 0.22
N TYR A 63 2.40 17.70 0.99
CA TYR A 63 3.55 16.80 0.83
C TYR A 63 3.28 15.87 -0.34
N ILE A 64 4.05 15.97 -1.43
CA ILE A 64 3.90 15.08 -2.59
C ILE A 64 4.97 14.00 -2.51
N TYR A 65 4.52 12.75 -2.38
CA TYR A 65 5.38 11.57 -2.43
C TYR A 65 5.29 10.95 -3.83
N VAL A 66 6.44 10.69 -4.44
CA VAL A 66 6.53 10.11 -5.78
C VAL A 66 7.31 8.80 -5.71
N LEU A 67 6.87 7.79 -6.47
CA LEU A 67 7.58 6.53 -6.61
C LEU A 67 8.87 6.74 -7.40
N THR A 68 9.96 6.12 -6.93
CA THR A 68 11.18 5.98 -7.72
C THR A 68 11.05 4.77 -8.66
N PRO A 69 11.91 4.62 -9.68
CA PRO A 69 11.97 3.38 -10.47
C PRO A 69 12.13 2.13 -9.60
N LYS A 70 13.00 2.20 -8.57
CA LYS A 70 13.16 1.16 -7.56
C LYS A 70 11.86 0.87 -6.80
N GLY A 71 11.12 1.91 -6.44
CA GLY A 71 9.80 1.83 -5.81
C GLY A 71 8.76 1.14 -6.68
N ILE A 72 8.77 1.39 -7.99
CA ILE A 72 7.88 0.73 -8.95
C ILE A 72 8.16 -0.77 -8.98
N SER A 73 9.43 -1.18 -9.16
CA SER A 73 9.82 -2.59 -9.15
C SER A 73 9.45 -3.28 -7.84
N TYR A 74 9.70 -2.63 -6.71
CA TYR A 74 9.36 -3.16 -5.39
C TYR A 74 7.84 -3.33 -5.21
N ARG A 75 7.05 -2.34 -5.60
CA ARG A 75 5.59 -2.42 -5.58
C ARG A 75 5.10 -3.60 -6.42
N THR A 76 5.62 -3.77 -7.63
CA THR A 76 5.25 -4.90 -8.51
C THR A 76 5.55 -6.24 -7.84
N LYS A 77 6.73 -6.40 -7.24
CA LYS A 77 7.10 -7.62 -6.50
C LYS A 77 6.10 -7.92 -5.36
N LEU A 78 5.76 -6.90 -4.57
CA LEU A 78 4.78 -7.04 -3.50
C LEU A 78 3.38 -7.38 -4.03
N THR A 79 2.96 -6.77 -5.14
CA THR A 79 1.68 -7.08 -5.78
C THR A 79 1.60 -8.53 -6.24
N ILE A 80 2.64 -9.04 -6.90
CA ILE A 80 2.69 -10.45 -7.35
C ILE A 80 2.61 -11.39 -6.14
N ASN A 81 3.37 -11.11 -5.08
CA ASN A 81 3.32 -11.94 -3.86
C ASN A 81 1.93 -11.93 -3.21
N PHE A 82 1.31 -10.75 -3.13
CA PHE A 82 -0.05 -10.62 -2.63
C PHE A 82 -1.05 -11.43 -3.46
N MET A 83 -0.95 -11.38 -4.79
CA MET A 83 -1.82 -12.15 -5.68
C MET A 83 -1.66 -13.66 -5.48
N LYS A 84 -0.44 -14.16 -5.35
CA LYS A 84 -0.19 -15.60 -5.08
C LYS A 84 -0.89 -16.07 -3.81
N ILE A 85 -0.81 -15.28 -2.73
CA ILE A 85 -1.48 -15.58 -1.47
C ILE A 85 -3.00 -15.58 -1.67
N LYS A 86 -3.56 -14.55 -2.34
CA LYS A 86 -5.01 -14.45 -2.58
C LYS A 86 -5.57 -15.53 -3.49
N MET A 87 -4.81 -15.99 -4.48
CA MET A 87 -5.20 -17.12 -5.32
C MET A 87 -5.27 -18.41 -4.50
N LYS A 88 -4.27 -18.65 -3.65
CA LYS A 88 -4.28 -19.80 -2.75
C LYS A 88 -5.47 -19.76 -1.78
N GLU A 89 -5.71 -18.63 -1.11
CA GLU A 89 -6.86 -18.45 -0.22
C GLU A 89 -8.19 -18.72 -0.96
N TYR A 90 -8.32 -18.27 -2.21
CA TYR A 90 -9.49 -18.54 -3.04
C TYR A 90 -9.66 -20.03 -3.34
N ASP A 91 -8.57 -20.72 -3.72
CA ASP A 91 -8.61 -22.15 -4.03
C ASP A 91 -8.96 -22.99 -2.79
N ASP A 92 -8.42 -22.63 -1.64
CA ASP A 92 -8.72 -23.27 -0.35
C ASP A 92 -10.21 -23.09 0.01
N LEU A 93 -10.74 -21.86 -0.05
CA LEU A 93 -12.17 -21.58 0.18
C LEU A 93 -13.08 -22.33 -0.81
N LYS A 94 -12.68 -22.41 -2.08
CA LYS A 94 -13.43 -23.15 -3.11
C LYS A 94 -13.46 -24.65 -2.82
N LYS A 95 -12.39 -25.21 -2.26
CA LYS A 95 -12.31 -26.60 -1.84
C LYS A 95 -13.23 -26.87 -0.64
N GLU A 96 -13.18 -26.03 0.39
CA GLU A 96 -14.07 -26.12 1.56
C GLU A 96 -15.55 -26.08 1.16
N LEU A 97 -15.93 -25.18 0.24
CA LEU A 97 -17.32 -25.11 -0.26
C LEU A 97 -17.76 -26.38 -0.98
N LYS A 98 -16.85 -27.04 -1.73
CA LYS A 98 -17.16 -28.32 -2.38
C LYS A 98 -17.34 -29.42 -1.35
N GLU A 99 -16.42 -29.54 -0.39
CA GLU A 99 -16.47 -30.55 0.67
C GLU A 99 -17.75 -30.43 1.51
N ASN A 100 -18.11 -29.22 1.94
CA ASN A 100 -19.32 -28.94 2.69
C ASN A 100 -20.61 -29.25 1.92
N ASN A 101 -20.61 -29.07 0.58
CA ASN A 101 -21.75 -29.42 -0.27
C ASN A 101 -21.90 -30.93 -0.49
N SER A 102 -20.80 -31.69 -0.44
CA SER A 102 -20.84 -33.16 -0.49
C SER A 102 -21.29 -33.82 0.81
N ILE A 103 -21.11 -33.18 1.97
CA ILE A 103 -21.56 -33.69 3.28
C ILE A 103 -23.07 -33.47 3.48
N LYS A 104 -23.67 -32.53 2.76
CA LYS A 104 -25.12 -32.24 2.81
C LYS A 104 -25.98 -33.08 1.85
N ARG A 105 -25.38 -34.03 1.12
CA ARG A 105 -26.10 -34.93 0.20
C ARG A 105 -26.17 -36.34 0.73
#